data_AF-A0A3E2WP53-F1
#
_entry.id   AF-A0A3E2WP53-F1
#
_cell.length_a   1.000
_cell.length_b   1.000
_cell.length_c   1.000
_cell.angle_alpha   90.00
_cell.angle_beta   90.00
_cell.angle_gamma   90.00
#
_symmetry.space_group_name_H-M   'P 1'
#
loop_
_entity.id
_entity.type
_entity.pdbx_description
1 polymer ?
#
loop_
_entity_poly.entity_id
_entity_poly.type
_entity_poly.pdbx_seq_one_letter_code
_entity_poly.pdbx_strand_id
1 'polypeptide(L)'
;MIKERKYDVIKFIEHNGKCRVVMDCIAGRLLIYRLQDTDRLTKEAVFEWLTMLVGELDKYHRCKREQCYRYLNPYSVLVTAENKIFLLDLSAASNGFVLQNMQKPAMREHFVKPVIQIKENTRLSMDLYSLGKTMQFTLARAEPVITLSRREEYLLSGIIEKCLGENPKKKYVDLKEVLKQLPKVSSIKNEIQKKMMKKSVLIIAAIVVLLTAVWAGKALACTGDVGESGREAIEETVYR
;
A
#
# COMPACT_ATOMS: atom_id res chain seq x y z
N MET A 1 1.37 -2.09 -25.52
CA MET A 1 1.41 -2.85 -24.25
C MET A 1 2.66 -3.72 -24.23
N ILE A 2 3.54 -3.58 -23.23
CA ILE A 2 4.74 -4.43 -23.14
C ILE A 2 4.31 -5.83 -22.69
N LYS A 3 4.55 -6.83 -23.54
CA LYS A 3 4.23 -8.23 -23.24
C LYS A 3 5.08 -8.75 -22.07
N GLU A 4 4.54 -9.71 -21.31
CA GLU A 4 5.30 -10.43 -20.29
C GLU A 4 6.54 -11.10 -20.89
N ARG A 5 7.60 -11.15 -20.11
CA ARG A 5 8.86 -11.82 -20.45
C ARG A 5 9.30 -12.68 -19.28
N LYS A 6 10.13 -13.67 -19.56
CA LYS A 6 10.81 -14.44 -18.51
C LYS A 6 12.08 -13.72 -18.08
N TYR A 7 12.31 -13.70 -16.78
CA TYR A 7 13.49 -13.10 -16.17
C TYR A 7 14.12 -14.08 -15.19
N ASP A 8 15.44 -14.10 -15.14
CA ASP A 8 16.17 -14.83 -14.11
C ASP A 8 16.09 -14.05 -12.80
N VAL A 9 15.61 -14.70 -11.75
CA VAL A 9 15.32 -14.08 -10.46
C VAL A 9 15.96 -14.85 -9.33
N ILE A 10 16.11 -14.15 -8.21
CA ILE A 10 16.56 -14.70 -6.96
C ILE A 10 15.33 -15.14 -6.15
N LYS A 11 15.32 -16.39 -5.71
CA LYS A 11 14.40 -16.91 -4.69
C LYS A 11 15.14 -17.29 -3.42
N PHE A 12 14.43 -17.17 -2.31
CA PHE A 12 14.93 -17.53 -0.99
C PHE A 12 14.09 -18.67 -0.43
N ILE A 13 14.76 -19.78 -0.11
CA ILE A 13 14.15 -20.94 0.54
C ILE A 13 14.67 -20.99 1.97
N GLU A 14 13.78 -20.81 2.93
CA GLU A 14 14.09 -20.92 4.36
C GLU A 14 13.59 -22.28 4.87
N HIS A 15 14.49 -23.11 5.37
CA HIS A 15 14.16 -24.39 5.99
C HIS A 15 15.08 -24.67 7.18
N ASN A 16 14.51 -24.99 8.35
CA ASN A 16 15.23 -25.26 9.59
C ASN A 16 16.26 -24.18 9.95
N GLY A 17 15.87 -22.91 9.83
CA GLY A 17 16.74 -21.76 10.12
C GLY A 17 17.89 -21.53 9.13
N LYS A 18 18.02 -22.36 8.08
CA LYS A 18 18.97 -22.16 6.98
C LYS A 18 18.27 -21.45 5.83
N CYS A 19 18.85 -20.34 5.37
CA CYS A 19 18.43 -19.73 4.12
C CYS A 19 19.30 -20.22 2.96
N ARG A 20 18.66 -20.64 1.88
CA ARG A 20 19.29 -20.95 0.60
C ARG A 20 18.78 -20.00 -0.48
N VAL A 21 19.70 -19.59 -1.34
CA VAL A 21 19.40 -18.78 -2.50
C VAL A 21 19.29 -19.72 -3.70
N VAL A 22 18.16 -19.66 -4.42
CA VAL A 22 17.90 -20.48 -5.62
C VAL A 22 17.59 -19.55 -6.78
N MET A 23 18.17 -19.82 -7.94
CA MET A 23 17.86 -19.10 -9.18
C MET A 23 16.65 -19.75 -9.85
N ASP A 24 15.77 -18.92 -10.40
CA ASP A 24 14.59 -19.38 -11.16
C ASP A 24 14.31 -18.45 -12.33
N CYS A 25 13.56 -18.90 -13.32
CA CYS A 25 13.20 -18.14 -14.51
C CYS A 25 11.68 -17.93 -14.56
N ILE A 26 11.23 -16.76 -14.12
CA ILE A 26 9.79 -16.47 -13.91
C ILE A 26 9.27 -15.49 -14.96
N ALA A 27 8.05 -15.76 -15.44
CA ALA A 27 7.33 -14.84 -16.31
C ALA A 27 6.74 -13.65 -15.53
N GLY A 28 6.88 -12.45 -16.07
CA GLY A 28 6.25 -11.25 -15.52
C GLY A 28 6.66 -9.99 -16.28
N ARG A 29 6.52 -8.85 -15.60
CA ARG A 29 6.94 -7.53 -16.10
C ARG A 29 7.74 -6.82 -15.03
N LEU A 30 8.77 -6.09 -15.45
CA LEU A 30 9.53 -5.25 -14.53
C LEU A 30 8.62 -4.19 -13.88
N LEU A 31 8.93 -3.80 -12.65
CA LEU A 31 8.18 -2.81 -11.88
C LEU A 31 7.96 -1.51 -12.67
N ILE A 32 8.99 -1.05 -13.38
CA ILE A 32 8.91 0.13 -14.27
C ILE A 32 7.76 0.05 -15.29
N TYR A 33 7.50 -1.14 -15.83
CA TYR A 33 6.46 -1.36 -16.82
C TYR A 33 5.11 -1.68 -16.18
N ARG A 34 5.09 -2.28 -15.00
CA ARG A 34 3.83 -2.49 -14.26
C ARG A 34 3.22 -1.18 -13.78
N LEU A 35 4.04 -0.21 -13.40
CA LEU A 35 3.57 1.12 -13.01
C LEU A 35 2.94 1.92 -14.16
N GLN A 36 3.04 1.43 -15.40
CA GLN A 36 2.37 2.04 -16.57
C GLN A 36 0.96 1.49 -16.79
N ASP A 37 0.58 0.40 -16.11
CA ASP A 37 -0.74 -0.23 -16.25
C ASP A 37 -1.78 0.49 -15.38
N THR A 38 -2.08 1.75 -15.71
CA THR A 38 -2.91 2.65 -14.89
C THR A 38 -4.27 2.04 -14.51
N ASP A 39 -4.93 1.35 -15.43
CA ASP A 39 -6.27 0.81 -15.21
C ASP A 39 -6.32 -0.37 -14.21
N ARG A 40 -5.16 -0.97 -13.92
CA ARG A 40 -5.02 -2.13 -13.01
C ARG A 40 -4.28 -1.78 -11.73
N LEU A 41 -3.76 -0.56 -11.61
CA LEU A 41 -2.93 -0.14 -10.49
C LEU A 41 -3.82 0.32 -9.33
N THR A 42 -3.80 -0.42 -8.22
CA THR A 42 -4.55 -0.08 -7.00
C THR A 42 -3.61 0.33 -5.86
N LYS A 43 -4.13 1.09 -4.89
CA LYS A 43 -3.37 1.46 -3.69
C LYS A 43 -2.90 0.23 -2.91
N GLU A 44 -3.77 -0.78 -2.79
CA GLU A 44 -3.47 -2.03 -2.10
C GLU A 44 -2.31 -2.75 -2.78
N ALA A 45 -2.31 -2.83 -4.12
CA ALA A 45 -1.23 -3.45 -4.88
C ALA A 45 0.09 -2.70 -4.68
N VAL A 46 0.08 -1.36 -4.73
CA VAL A 46 1.28 -0.54 -4.47
C VAL A 46 1.83 -0.81 -3.07
N PHE A 47 0.99 -0.84 -2.04
CA PHE A 47 1.46 -1.08 -0.67
C PHE A 47 1.93 -2.52 -0.46
N GLU A 48 1.28 -3.49 -1.08
CA GLU A 48 1.76 -4.87 -1.12
C GLU A 48 3.14 -4.94 -1.79
N TRP A 49 3.34 -4.24 -2.91
CA TRP A 49 4.63 -4.20 -3.60
C TRP A 49 5.72 -3.55 -2.74
N LEU A 50 5.47 -2.40 -2.11
CA LEU A 50 6.44 -1.77 -1.20
C LEU A 50 6.81 -2.71 -0.05
N THR A 51 5.82 -3.41 0.52
CA THR A 51 6.02 -4.38 1.60
C THR A 51 6.85 -5.57 1.14
N MET A 52 6.52 -6.17 -0.01
CA MET A 52 7.25 -7.31 -0.57
C MET A 52 8.66 -6.92 -0.98
N LEU A 53 8.86 -5.71 -1.52
CA LEU A 53 10.17 -5.19 -1.89
C LEU A 53 11.13 -5.16 -0.69
N VAL A 54 10.67 -4.61 0.45
CA VAL A 54 11.46 -4.62 1.69
C VAL A 54 11.71 -6.05 2.18
N GLY A 55 10.70 -6.91 2.12
CA GLY A 55 10.82 -8.30 2.54
C GLY A 55 11.82 -9.11 1.70
N GLU A 56 11.83 -8.94 0.38
CA GLU A 56 12.79 -9.61 -0.50
C GLU A 56 14.21 -9.08 -0.30
N LEU A 57 14.38 -7.77 -0.06
CA LEU A 57 15.68 -7.18 0.25
C LEU A 57 16.21 -7.66 1.61
N ASP A 58 15.35 -7.77 2.62
CA ASP A 58 15.69 -8.29 3.95
C ASP A 58 16.10 -9.77 3.88
N LYS A 59 15.40 -10.59 3.09
CA LYS A 59 15.84 -11.97 2.79
C LYS A 59 17.19 -11.97 2.09
N TYR A 60 17.41 -11.13 1.08
CA TYR A 60 18.69 -11.05 0.39
C TYR A 60 19.86 -10.83 1.35
N HIS A 61 19.74 -9.85 2.25
CA HIS A 61 20.79 -9.54 3.25
C HIS A 61 21.10 -10.73 4.14
N ARG A 62 20.07 -11.37 4.72
CA ARG A 62 20.23 -12.56 5.56
C ARG A 62 20.91 -13.72 4.82
N CYS A 63 20.48 -13.98 3.58
CA CYS A 63 20.91 -15.15 2.84
C CYS A 63 22.28 -14.95 2.15
N LYS A 64 22.73 -13.71 1.96
CA LYS A 64 24.02 -13.37 1.32
C LYS A 64 25.05 -12.79 2.29
N ARG A 65 24.95 -13.11 3.59
CA ARG A 65 25.91 -12.67 4.64
C ARG A 65 26.09 -11.15 4.66
N GLU A 66 24.97 -10.42 4.69
CA GLU A 66 24.94 -8.94 4.72
C GLU A 66 25.63 -8.28 3.52
N GLN A 67 25.67 -8.97 2.37
CA GLN A 67 25.99 -8.30 1.10
C GLN A 67 24.81 -7.46 0.65
N CYS A 68 25.08 -6.27 0.12
CA CYS A 68 24.07 -5.43 -0.50
C CYS A 68 23.71 -5.95 -1.90
N TYR A 69 22.45 -5.82 -2.28
CA TYR A 69 21.95 -6.02 -3.64
C TYR A 69 22.49 -4.93 -4.60
N ARG A 70 22.82 -3.74 -4.05
CA ARG A 70 23.60 -2.65 -4.67
C ARG A 70 22.88 -1.83 -5.73
N TYR A 71 21.90 -2.40 -6.43
CA TYR A 71 21.23 -1.74 -7.56
C TYR A 71 19.71 -1.88 -7.53
N LEU A 72 19.08 -1.71 -6.36
CA LEU A 72 17.62 -1.73 -6.29
C LEU A 72 17.02 -0.52 -7.01
N ASN A 73 16.28 -0.80 -8.08
CA ASN A 73 15.59 0.19 -8.90
C ASN A 73 14.42 -0.47 -9.67
N PRO A 74 13.52 0.31 -10.29
CA PRO A 74 12.35 -0.23 -11.02
C PRO A 74 12.64 -1.21 -12.18
N TYR A 75 13.86 -1.25 -12.72
CA TYR A 75 14.29 -2.23 -13.73
C TYR A 75 14.85 -3.51 -13.13
N SER A 76 15.18 -3.51 -11.84
CA SER A 76 15.78 -4.65 -11.12
C SER A 76 14.77 -5.50 -10.34
N VAL A 77 13.48 -5.19 -10.48
CA VAL A 77 12.37 -5.79 -9.73
C VAL A 77 11.37 -6.35 -10.72
N LEU A 78 11.07 -7.65 -10.60
CA LEU A 78 10.03 -8.33 -11.36
C LEU A 78 8.71 -8.29 -10.60
N VAL A 79 7.61 -8.06 -11.30
CA VAL A 79 6.24 -8.22 -10.81
C VAL A 79 5.52 -9.28 -11.66
N THR A 80 4.99 -10.33 -11.02
CA THR A 80 4.27 -11.41 -11.71
C THR A 80 2.80 -11.07 -11.97
N ALA A 81 2.09 -11.90 -12.74
CA ALA A 81 0.66 -11.77 -12.97
C ALA A 81 -0.14 -11.79 -11.64
N GLU A 82 0.30 -12.61 -10.67
CA GLU A 82 -0.26 -12.75 -9.33
C GLU A 82 0.20 -11.65 -8.36
N ASN A 83 0.73 -10.54 -8.89
CA ASN A 83 1.22 -9.38 -8.14
C ASN A 83 2.34 -9.69 -7.13
N LYS A 84 3.09 -10.78 -7.30
CA LYS A 84 4.28 -11.07 -6.48
C LYS A 84 5.48 -10.30 -6.99
N ILE A 85 6.37 -9.92 -6.06
CA ILE A 85 7.65 -9.28 -6.38
C ILE A 85 8.80 -10.27 -6.21
N PHE A 86 9.76 -10.20 -7.13
CA PHE A 86 11.04 -10.89 -7.04
C PHE A 86 12.18 -9.92 -7.40
N LEU A 87 13.34 -10.09 -6.76
CA LEU A 87 14.57 -9.43 -7.18
C LEU A 87 15.16 -10.17 -8.38
N LEU A 88 15.63 -9.44 -9.39
CA LEU A 88 16.35 -10.06 -10.50
C LEU A 88 17.70 -10.61 -10.03
N ASP A 89 18.17 -11.69 -10.66
CA ASP A 89 19.55 -12.12 -10.50
C ASP A 89 20.46 -11.24 -11.36
N LEU A 90 21.16 -10.28 -10.72
CA LEU A 90 22.07 -9.37 -11.42
C LEU A 90 23.35 -10.05 -11.92
N SER A 91 23.62 -11.30 -11.52
CA SER A 91 24.74 -12.09 -12.05
C SER A 91 24.39 -12.83 -13.35
N ALA A 92 23.09 -13.00 -13.65
CA ALA A 92 22.64 -13.62 -14.89
C ALA A 92 22.91 -12.68 -16.08
N ALA A 93 23.54 -13.22 -17.14
CA ALA A 93 23.85 -12.45 -18.35
C ALA A 93 22.59 -11.87 -19.03
N SER A 94 21.47 -12.58 -18.94
CA SER A 94 20.14 -12.17 -19.43
C SER A 94 19.66 -10.85 -18.79
N ASN A 95 20.09 -10.56 -17.56
CA ASN A 95 19.75 -9.34 -16.82
C ASN A 95 20.82 -8.24 -16.95
N GLY A 96 21.82 -8.40 -17.82
CA GLY A 96 22.88 -7.40 -18.02
C GLY A 96 22.37 -6.00 -18.41
N PHE A 97 21.17 -5.92 -18.98
CA PHE A 97 20.51 -4.64 -19.29
C PHE A 97 20.27 -3.78 -18.04
N VAL A 98 20.11 -4.38 -16.85
CA VAL A 98 19.93 -3.64 -15.60
C VAL A 98 21.21 -2.86 -15.28
N LEU A 99 22.36 -3.51 -15.38
CA LEU A 99 23.66 -2.88 -15.16
C LEU A 99 23.95 -1.82 -16.23
N GLN A 100 23.61 -2.08 -17.50
CA GLN A 100 23.73 -1.07 -18.56
C GLN A 100 22.85 0.15 -18.29
N ASN A 101 21.60 -0.04 -17.84
CA ASN A 101 20.74 1.06 -17.43
C ASN A 101 21.34 1.84 -16.25
N MET A 102 21.93 1.14 -15.29
CA MET A 102 22.59 1.78 -14.14
C MET A 102 23.85 2.57 -14.51
N GLN A 103 24.39 2.43 -15.72
CA GLN A 103 25.49 3.30 -16.19
C GLN A 103 24.99 4.66 -16.68
N LYS A 104 23.69 4.80 -16.99
CA LYS A 104 23.11 6.07 -17.46
C LYS A 104 23.20 7.14 -16.36
N PRO A 105 23.62 8.38 -16.68
CA PRO A 105 23.78 9.45 -15.69
C PRO A 105 22.56 9.65 -14.79
N ALA A 106 21.37 9.76 -15.39
CA ALA A 106 20.12 9.93 -14.64
C ALA A 106 19.84 8.77 -13.67
N MET A 107 20.12 7.52 -14.06
CA MET A 107 19.92 6.36 -13.17
C MET A 107 20.91 6.37 -12.01
N ARG A 108 22.17 6.75 -12.26
CA ARG A 108 23.18 6.87 -11.21
C ARG A 108 22.84 7.96 -10.21
N GLU A 109 22.50 9.13 -10.72
CA GLU A 109 22.14 10.29 -9.89
C GLU A 109 20.94 10.00 -8.98
N HIS A 110 19.96 9.23 -9.46
CA HIS A 110 18.73 9.00 -8.72
C HIS A 110 18.75 7.75 -7.85
N PHE A 111 19.46 6.68 -8.22
CA PHE A 111 19.38 5.40 -7.50
C PHE A 111 20.69 4.94 -6.86
N VAL A 112 21.80 5.63 -7.09
CA VAL A 112 23.09 5.33 -6.45
C VAL A 112 23.37 6.36 -5.37
N LYS A 113 23.66 5.89 -4.16
CA LYS A 113 23.97 6.78 -3.04
C LYS A 113 25.18 7.67 -3.37
N PRO A 114 25.06 9.01 -3.31
CA PRO A 114 26.17 9.91 -3.60
C PRO A 114 27.36 9.72 -2.67
N VAL A 115 28.56 9.83 -3.24
CA VAL A 115 29.83 9.69 -2.51
C VAL A 115 29.99 10.74 -1.40
N ILE A 116 29.38 11.92 -1.56
CA ILE A 116 29.47 13.01 -0.58
C ILE A 116 28.68 12.67 0.71
N GLN A 117 27.73 11.73 0.64
CA GLN A 117 26.93 11.24 1.76
C GLN A 117 27.54 9.99 2.45
N ILE A 118 28.82 9.67 2.19
CA ILE A 118 29.52 8.44 2.61
C ILE A 118 29.94 8.40 4.09
N LYS A 119 29.65 9.41 4.92
CA LYS A 119 30.02 9.37 6.36
C LYS A 119 29.62 8.07 7.06
N GLU A 120 28.56 7.40 6.60
CA GLU A 120 28.19 6.03 6.97
C GLU A 120 27.92 5.18 5.72
N ASN A 121 28.99 4.69 5.09
CA ASN A 121 28.92 3.84 3.91
C ASN A 121 28.88 2.35 4.29
N THR A 122 27.83 1.97 5.03
CA THR A 122 27.54 0.55 5.28
C THR A 122 26.84 -0.06 4.07
N ARG A 123 26.96 -1.38 3.90
CA ARG A 123 26.24 -2.12 2.85
C ARG A 123 24.73 -1.91 2.96
N LEU A 124 24.22 -1.89 4.20
CA LEU A 124 22.83 -1.56 4.49
C LEU A 124 22.46 -0.17 3.99
N SER A 125 23.28 0.85 4.22
CA SER A 125 22.91 2.23 3.86
C SER A 125 22.86 2.47 2.35
N MET A 126 23.58 1.67 1.55
CA MET A 126 23.46 1.69 0.08
C MET A 126 22.11 1.11 -0.39
N ASP A 127 21.69 -0.01 0.19
CA ASP A 127 20.43 -0.66 -0.16
C ASP A 127 19.22 0.10 0.40
N LEU A 128 19.32 0.70 1.58
CA LEU A 128 18.30 1.63 2.10
C LEU A 128 18.11 2.83 1.17
N TYR A 129 19.20 3.42 0.67
CA TYR A 129 19.09 4.56 -0.26
C TYR A 129 18.36 4.17 -1.54
N SER A 130 18.80 3.09 -2.18
CA SER A 130 18.20 2.61 -3.44
C SER A 130 16.75 2.11 -3.25
N LEU A 131 16.43 1.55 -2.08
CA LEU A 131 15.07 1.26 -1.64
C LEU A 131 14.22 2.54 -1.54
N GLY A 132 14.67 3.54 -0.80
CA GLY A 132 13.96 4.82 -0.64
C GLY A 132 13.67 5.50 -1.98
N LYS A 133 14.64 5.50 -2.89
CA LYS A 133 14.49 6.02 -4.26
C LYS A 133 13.53 5.19 -5.10
N THR A 134 13.53 3.87 -4.95
CA THR A 134 12.55 2.99 -5.61
C THR A 134 11.13 3.22 -5.07
N MET A 135 10.96 3.42 -3.75
CA MET A 135 9.68 3.78 -3.15
C MET A 135 9.19 5.13 -3.66
N GLN A 136 10.06 6.15 -3.65
CA GLN A 136 9.76 7.50 -4.15
C GLN A 136 9.30 7.46 -5.62
N PHE A 137 10.05 6.76 -6.48
CA PHE A 137 9.68 6.59 -7.89
C PHE A 137 8.33 5.88 -8.04
N THR A 138 8.12 4.80 -7.28
CA THR A 138 6.89 4.01 -7.33
C THR A 138 5.67 4.85 -6.97
N LEU A 139 5.76 5.62 -5.89
CA LEU A 139 4.68 6.49 -5.42
C LEU A 139 4.41 7.64 -6.39
N ALA A 140 5.45 8.32 -6.87
CA ALA A 140 5.30 9.38 -7.86
C ALA A 140 4.65 8.89 -9.16
N ARG A 141 4.98 7.66 -9.59
CA ARG A 141 4.36 7.09 -10.80
C ARG A 141 2.92 6.63 -10.60
N ALA A 142 2.54 6.30 -9.36
CA ALA A 142 1.21 5.89 -8.98
C ALA A 142 0.28 7.06 -8.61
N GLU A 143 0.84 8.23 -8.26
CA GLU A 143 0.11 9.44 -7.83
C GLU A 143 -1.10 9.80 -8.72
N PRO A 144 -1.03 9.73 -10.07
CA PRO A 144 -2.19 10.06 -10.91
C PRO A 144 -3.37 9.09 -10.78
N VAL A 145 -3.15 7.90 -10.19
CA VAL A 145 -4.10 6.77 -10.19
C VAL A 145 -4.57 6.43 -8.77
N ILE A 146 -3.71 6.59 -7.77
CA ILE A 146 -4.02 6.25 -6.38
C ILE A 146 -4.18 7.50 -5.52
N THR A 147 -5.09 7.45 -4.56
CA THR A 147 -5.24 8.51 -3.55
C THR A 147 -4.71 8.05 -2.20
N LEU A 148 -3.70 8.77 -1.69
CA LEU A 148 -3.20 8.60 -0.34
C LEU A 148 -3.94 9.54 0.61
N SER A 149 -4.15 9.11 1.85
CA SER A 149 -4.53 9.99 2.93
C SER A 149 -3.31 10.75 3.45
N ARG A 150 -3.54 11.91 4.06
CA ARG A 150 -2.47 12.71 4.71
C ARG A 150 -1.63 11.90 5.72
N ARG A 151 -2.22 10.91 6.38
CA ARG A 151 -1.50 10.01 7.30
C ARG A 151 -0.59 9.05 6.56
N GLU A 152 -1.06 8.46 5.46
CA GLU A 152 -0.27 7.57 4.60
C GLU A 152 0.89 8.35 3.96
N GLU A 153 0.64 9.55 3.44
CA GLU A 153 1.68 10.43 2.89
C GLU A 153 2.74 10.75 3.94
N TYR A 154 2.33 11.23 5.12
CA TYR A 154 3.26 11.56 6.21
C TYR A 154 4.11 10.35 6.63
N LEU A 155 3.48 9.17 6.77
CA LEU A 155 4.17 7.94 7.12
C LEU A 155 5.18 7.52 6.05
N LEU A 156 4.76 7.49 4.78
CA LEU A 156 5.60 7.07 3.66
C LEU A 156 6.77 8.04 3.44
N SER A 157 6.52 9.36 3.48
CA SER A 157 7.58 10.37 3.41
C SER A 157 8.60 10.19 4.53
N GLY A 158 8.13 9.98 5.78
CA GLY A 158 9.03 9.74 6.91
C GLY A 158 9.84 8.45 6.80
N ILE A 159 9.32 7.40 6.14
CA ILE A 159 10.08 6.17 5.85
C ILE A 159 11.15 6.45 4.77
N ILE A 160 10.78 7.16 3.71
CA ILE A 160 11.68 7.50 2.60
C ILE A 160 12.83 8.39 3.09
N GLU A 161 12.55 9.48 3.81
CA GLU A 161 13.58 10.38 4.36
C GLU A 161 14.63 9.62 5.20
N LYS A 162 14.18 8.67 6.04
CA LYS A 162 15.08 7.82 6.84
C LYS A 162 15.89 6.86 5.98
N CYS A 163 15.29 6.27 4.95
CA CYS A 163 15.99 5.41 4.00
C CYS A 163 17.06 6.16 3.21
N LEU A 164 16.78 7.42 2.85
CA LEU A 164 17.71 8.31 2.16
C LEU A 164 18.82 8.84 3.08
N GLY A 165 18.67 8.72 4.39
CA GLY A 165 19.64 9.22 5.38
C GLY A 165 19.61 10.74 5.53
N GLU A 166 18.53 11.39 5.10
CA GLU A 166 18.34 12.85 5.21
C GLU A 166 18.12 13.28 6.66
N ASN A 167 17.64 12.37 7.52
CA ASN A 167 17.53 12.58 8.95
C ASN A 167 18.70 11.92 9.71
N PRO A 168 19.71 12.69 10.15
CA PRO A 168 20.88 12.12 10.84
C PRO A 168 20.55 11.56 12.24
N LYS A 169 19.41 11.95 12.84
CA LYS A 169 19.00 11.54 14.19
C LYS A 169 18.16 10.26 14.22
N LYS A 170 17.65 9.81 13.07
CA LYS A 170 16.75 8.65 12.98
C LYS A 170 17.16 7.79 11.78
N LYS A 171 17.92 6.74 12.03
CA LYS A 171 18.40 5.80 11.01
C LYS A 171 17.82 4.43 11.27
N TYR A 172 17.59 3.69 10.19
CA TYR A 172 17.23 2.29 10.30
C TYR A 172 18.46 1.46 10.62
N VAL A 173 18.32 0.58 11.61
CA VAL A 173 19.37 -0.38 11.99
C VAL A 173 19.30 -1.63 11.12
N ASP A 174 18.11 -2.00 10.68
CA ASP A 174 17.88 -3.12 9.76
C ASP A 174 16.63 -2.88 8.87
N LEU A 175 16.42 -3.76 7.90
CA LEU A 175 15.26 -3.71 6.99
C LEU A 175 13.94 -4.12 7.65
N LYS A 176 13.98 -4.84 8.79
CA LYS A 176 12.79 -5.23 9.54
C LYS A 176 12.12 -4.02 10.19
N GLU A 177 12.89 -3.02 10.63
CA GLU A 177 12.36 -1.76 11.12
C GLU A 177 11.56 -1.00 10.05
N VAL A 178 12.04 -1.01 8.80
CA VAL A 178 11.30 -0.46 7.65
C VAL A 178 9.99 -1.22 7.47
N LEU A 179 10.07 -2.56 7.44
CA LEU A 179 8.90 -3.43 7.25
C LEU A 179 7.83 -3.23 8.34
N LYS A 180 8.24 -3.01 9.58
CA LYS A 180 7.32 -2.75 10.71
C LYS A 180 6.57 -1.42 10.59
N GLN A 181 7.15 -0.43 9.92
CA GLN A 181 6.54 0.90 9.76
C GLN A 181 5.63 0.98 8.52
N LEU A 182 5.80 0.11 7.53
CA LEU A 182 4.97 0.14 6.33
C LEU A 182 3.49 -0.15 6.62
N PRO A 183 2.57 0.51 5.89
CA PRO A 183 1.14 0.28 6.05
C PRO A 183 0.77 -1.16 5.66
N LYS A 184 0.09 -1.88 6.56
CA LYS A 184 -0.36 -3.26 6.30
C LYS A 184 -1.62 -3.26 5.46
N VAL A 185 -1.64 -3.97 4.34
CA VAL A 185 -2.84 -4.02 3.47
C VAL A 185 -4.07 -4.61 4.16
N SER A 186 -3.89 -5.56 5.09
CA SER A 186 -5.00 -6.05 5.92
C SER A 186 -5.61 -4.95 6.79
N SER A 187 -4.79 -4.05 7.33
CA SER A 187 -5.26 -2.92 8.13
C SER A 187 -6.06 -1.92 7.29
N ILE A 188 -5.71 -1.75 6.01
CA ILE A 188 -6.41 -0.87 5.07
C ILE A 188 -7.78 -1.44 4.71
N LYS A 189 -7.86 -2.73 4.38
CA LYS A 189 -9.14 -3.41 4.14
C LYS A 189 -10.07 -3.29 5.35
N ASN A 190 -9.54 -3.51 6.55
CA ASN A 190 -10.30 -3.38 7.80
C ASN A 190 -10.75 -1.93 8.05
N GLU A 191 -9.93 -0.92 7.75
CA GLU A 191 -10.29 0.48 7.94
C GLU A 191 -11.36 0.94 6.93
N ILE A 192 -11.27 0.50 5.67
CA ILE A 192 -12.28 0.73 4.64
C ILE A 192 -13.61 0.08 5.06
N GLN A 193 -13.57 -1.20 5.47
CA GLN A 193 -14.76 -1.91 5.94
C GLN A 193 -15.40 -1.22 7.15
N LYS A 194 -14.58 -0.75 8.10
CA LYS A 194 -15.06 0.00 9.28
C LYS A 194 -15.69 1.33 8.90
N LYS A 195 -15.13 2.06 7.91
CA LYS A 195 -15.73 3.30 7.38
C LYS A 195 -17.06 3.03 6.68
N MET A 196 -17.16 1.96 5.89
CA MET A 196 -18.41 1.55 5.25
C MET A 196 -19.49 1.20 6.28
N MET A 197 -19.13 0.42 7.31
CA MET A 197 -20.06 0.07 8.40
C MET A 197 -20.55 1.30 9.17
N LYS A 198 -19.68 2.28 9.43
CA LYS A 198 -20.11 3.54 10.08
C LYS A 198 -21.11 4.33 9.23
N LYS A 199 -20.90 4.40 7.92
CA LYS A 199 -21.84 5.06 7.00
C LYS A 199 -23.18 4.34 6.96
N SER A 200 -23.19 3.00 6.89
CA SER A 200 -24.44 2.24 6.89
C SER A 200 -25.23 2.41 8.19
N VAL A 201 -24.55 2.42 9.35
CA VAL A 201 -25.20 2.67 10.64
C VAL A 201 -25.84 4.06 10.70
N LEU A 202 -25.16 5.10 10.21
CA LEU A 202 -25.71 6.46 10.14
C LEU A 202 -26.97 6.54 9.25
N ILE A 203 -26.95 5.85 8.10
CA ILE A 203 -28.11 5.80 7.19
C ILE A 203 -29.28 5.07 7.86
N ILE A 204 -29.02 3.91 8.49
CA ILE A 204 -30.06 3.14 9.20
C ILE A 204 -30.66 3.98 10.33
N ALA A 205 -29.83 4.66 11.13
CA ALA A 205 -30.30 5.52 12.20
C ALA A 205 -31.22 6.65 11.68
N ALA A 206 -30.86 7.28 10.55
CA ALA A 206 -31.69 8.31 9.93
C ALA A 206 -33.05 7.75 9.44
N ILE A 207 -33.07 6.55 8.85
CA ILE A 207 -34.30 5.88 8.43
C ILE A 207 -35.19 5.56 9.62
N VAL A 208 -34.62 5.06 10.72
CA VAL A 208 -35.37 4.75 11.95
C VAL A 208 -36.02 6.02 12.51
N VAL A 209 -35.29 7.15 12.58
CA VAL A 209 -35.84 8.43 13.05
C VAL A 209 -37.00 8.91 12.17
N LEU A 210 -36.89 8.78 10.84
CA LEU A 210 -37.97 9.14 9.92
C LEU A 210 -39.20 8.24 10.10
N LEU A 211 -39.01 6.93 10.26
CA LEU A 211 -40.10 5.98 10.50
C LEU A 211 -40.82 6.24 11.83
N THR A 212 -40.07 6.55 12.90
CA THR A 212 -40.65 6.91 14.19
C THR A 212 -41.42 8.23 14.13
N ALA A 213 -40.95 9.21 13.36
CA ALA A 213 -41.66 10.47 13.16
C ALA A 213 -42.98 10.28 12.39
N VAL A 214 -42.99 9.41 11.37
CA VAL A 214 -44.22 9.05 10.63
C VAL A 214 -45.21 8.30 11.54
N TRP A 215 -44.74 7.36 12.37
CA TRP A 215 -45.58 6.66 13.33
C TRP A 215 -46.18 7.60 14.39
N ALA A 216 -45.37 8.49 14.95
CA ALA A 216 -45.85 9.50 15.90
C ALA A 216 -46.87 10.45 15.25
N GLY A 217 -46.62 10.91 14.02
CA GLY A 217 -47.56 11.73 13.26
C GLY A 217 -48.89 11.03 12.97
N LYS A 218 -48.87 9.73 12.64
CA LYS A 218 -50.08 8.91 12.48
C LYS A 218 -50.82 8.71 13.80
N ALA A 219 -50.11 8.46 14.90
CA ALA A 219 -50.73 8.30 16.22
C ALA A 219 -51.44 9.59 16.68
N LEU A 220 -50.81 10.75 16.44
CA LEU A 220 -51.40 12.08 16.71
C LEU A 220 -52.62 12.37 15.83
N ALA A 221 -52.62 11.92 14.56
CA ALA A 221 -53.78 12.03 13.67
C ALA A 221 -54.95 11.12 14.13
N CYS A 222 -54.67 9.89 14.59
CA CYS A 222 -55.70 8.97 15.10
C CYS A 222 -56.32 9.43 16.43
N THR A 223 -55.63 10.25 17.24
CA THR A 223 -56.23 10.84 18.45
C THR A 223 -57.15 12.05 18.17
N GLY A 224 -57.09 12.63 16.96
CA GLY A 224 -57.99 13.72 16.55
C GLY A 224 -59.39 13.25 16.15
N ASP A 225 -59.52 12.00 15.68
CA ASP A 225 -60.77 11.46 15.12
C ASP A 225 -61.76 10.92 16.18
N VAL A 226 -61.28 10.69 17.42
CA VAL A 226 -62.13 10.28 18.55
C VAL A 226 -62.79 11.50 19.23
N GLY A 227 -62.36 12.72 18.90
CA GLY A 227 -62.86 13.97 19.49
C GLY A 227 -64.17 14.50 18.88
N GLU A 228 -64.57 14.07 17.69
CA GLU A 228 -65.81 14.52 17.04
C GLU A 228 -66.99 13.56 17.27
N SER A 229 -66.77 12.25 17.38
CA SER A 229 -67.86 11.29 17.64
C SER A 229 -68.47 11.39 19.05
N GLY A 230 -67.80 12.06 20.00
CA GLY A 230 -68.29 12.26 21.37
C GLY A 230 -69.09 13.55 21.60
N ARG A 231 -69.17 14.44 20.60
CA ARG A 231 -69.92 15.71 20.71
C ARG A 231 -71.34 15.64 20.16
N GLU A 232 -71.65 14.73 19.25
CA GLU A 232 -73.02 14.54 18.76
C GLU A 232 -73.91 13.77 19.77
N ALA A 233 -73.34 13.01 20.71
CA ALA A 233 -74.12 12.22 21.68
C ALA A 233 -74.59 13.01 22.92
N ILE A 234 -74.15 14.27 23.11
CA ILE A 234 -74.49 15.07 24.30
C ILE A 234 -75.59 16.11 24.01
N GLU A 235 -75.89 16.41 22.74
CA GLU A 235 -76.95 17.37 22.38
C GLU A 235 -78.38 16.78 22.38
N GLU A 236 -78.54 15.45 22.44
CA GLU A 236 -79.87 14.81 22.34
C GLU A 236 -80.56 14.51 23.70
N THR A 237 -79.99 14.90 24.85
CA THR A 237 -80.57 14.57 26.18
C THR A 237 -81.14 15.74 26.97
N VAL A 238 -81.24 16.95 26.39
CA VAL A 238 -81.72 18.15 27.12
C VAL A 238 -83.20 18.49 26.86
N TYR A 239 -83.90 17.76 25.99
CA TYR A 239 -85.36 17.92 25.82
C TYR A 239 -86.09 16.57 25.90
N ARG A 240 -86.33 16.08 27.12
CA ARG A 240 -87.48 15.22 27.42
C ARG A 240 -87.91 15.31 28.87
#